data_AF-A0A358XLP1-F1
#
_entry.id   AF-A0A358XLP1-F1
#
_cell.length_a   1.000
_cell.length_b   1.000
_cell.length_c   1.000
_cell.angle_alpha   90.00
_cell.angle_beta   90.00
_cell.angle_gamma   90.00
#
_symmetry.space_group_name_H-M   'P 1'
#
loop_
_entity.id
_entity.type
_entity.pdbx_description
1 polymer ?
#
loop_
_entity_poly.entity_id
_entity_poly.type
_entity_poly.pdbx_seq_one_letter_code
_entity_poly.pdbx_strand_id
1 'polypeptide(L)'
;MRKIYIGLLFGLLTLNSCNKYLDIKPKGFTIPENLNDYKLLLNDQSLVRASAVYPNYLVDNLQSGDPQDVQSAASYDYYDYVKKQLYSFAHGAIFEDGQYDPYWESAYSHIFTYNVVINR
;
A
#
# COMPACT_ATOMS: atom_id res chain seq x y z
N MET A 1 -40.88 -41.64 -13.88
CA MET A 1 -39.45 -41.96 -13.75
C MET A 1 -38.62 -41.39 -14.91
N ARG A 2 -38.70 -41.92 -16.14
CA ARG A 2 -37.87 -41.48 -17.31
C ARG A 2 -37.91 -39.96 -17.63
N LYS A 3 -39.07 -39.31 -17.50
CA LYS A 3 -39.23 -37.86 -17.72
C LYS A 3 -38.55 -36.99 -16.65
N ILE A 4 -38.41 -37.50 -15.43
CA ILE A 4 -37.74 -36.80 -14.32
C ILE A 4 -36.23 -36.79 -14.56
N TYR A 5 -35.65 -37.92 -15.00
CA TYR A 5 -34.23 -38.00 -15.34
C TYR A 5 -33.85 -37.10 -16.53
N ILE A 6 -34.73 -36.95 -17.52
CA ILE A 6 -34.52 -36.02 -18.65
C ILE A 6 -34.55 -34.56 -18.18
N GLY A 7 -35.49 -34.21 -17.27
CA GLY A 7 -35.53 -32.88 -16.68
C GLY A 7 -34.29 -32.56 -15.83
N LEU A 8 -33.80 -33.53 -15.07
CA LEU A 8 -32.59 -33.39 -14.24
C LEU A 8 -31.33 -33.18 -15.12
N LEU A 9 -31.23 -33.90 -16.23
CA LEU A 9 -30.12 -33.76 -17.18
C LEU A 9 -30.11 -32.37 -17.84
N PHE A 10 -31.28 -31.83 -18.18
CA PHE A 10 -31.40 -30.48 -18.75
C PHE A 10 -31.04 -29.39 -17.73
N GLY A 11 -31.39 -29.57 -16.45
CA GLY A 11 -31.01 -28.64 -15.37
C GLY A 11 -29.50 -28.61 -15.11
N LEU A 12 -28.82 -29.76 -15.20
CA LEU A 12 -27.37 -29.83 -15.06
C LEU A 12 -26.61 -29.12 -16.19
N LEU A 13 -27.17 -29.10 -17.41
CA LEU A 13 -26.58 -28.38 -18.55
C LEU A 13 -26.63 -26.85 -18.40
N THR A 14 -27.58 -26.33 -17.61
CA THR A 14 -27.69 -24.88 -17.32
C THR A 14 -26.73 -24.38 -16.24
N LEU A 15 -26.03 -25.29 -15.53
CA LEU A 15 -25.04 -24.94 -14.50
C LEU A 15 -23.62 -24.76 -15.04
N ASN A 16 -23.44 -24.71 -16.36
CA ASN A 16 -22.16 -24.31 -16.95
C ASN A 16 -21.92 -22.82 -16.67
N SER A 17 -21.24 -22.57 -15.56
CA SER A 17 -20.71 -21.26 -15.16
C SER A 17 -19.99 -20.61 -16.35
N CYS A 18 -20.39 -19.38 -16.67
CA CYS A 18 -19.80 -18.61 -17.75
C CYS A 18 -18.41 -18.13 -17.31
N ASN A 19 -17.35 -18.91 -17.59
CA ASN A 19 -15.96 -18.53 -17.31
C ASN A 19 -15.52 -17.22 -17.99
N LYS A 20 -16.31 -16.73 -18.95
CA LYS A 20 -16.07 -15.50 -19.71
C LYS A 20 -15.92 -14.24 -18.83
N TYR A 21 -16.37 -14.26 -17.58
CA TYR A 21 -16.22 -13.16 -16.63
C TYR A 21 -15.05 -13.33 -15.64
N LEU A 22 -14.60 -14.56 -15.40
CA LEU A 22 -13.47 -14.84 -14.50
C LEU A 22 -12.11 -14.69 -15.20
N ASP A 23 -12.07 -14.87 -16.52
CA ASP A 23 -10.85 -14.76 -17.33
C ASP A 23 -10.63 -13.34 -17.91
N ILE A 24 -11.47 -12.36 -17.54
CA ILE A 24 -11.28 -10.98 -18.01
C ILE A 24 -10.10 -10.40 -17.24
N LYS A 25 -8.92 -10.39 -17.90
CA LYS A 25 -7.77 -9.65 -17.39
C LYS A 25 -8.18 -8.18 -17.16
N PRO A 26 -7.98 -7.63 -15.96
CA PRO A 26 -8.32 -6.25 -15.67
C PRO A 26 -7.56 -5.32 -16.62
N LYS A 27 -8.28 -4.38 -17.23
CA LYS A 27 -7.68 -3.37 -18.13
C LYS A 27 -7.00 -2.29 -17.28
N GLY A 28 -5.81 -1.88 -17.67
CA GLY A 28 -5.08 -0.76 -17.04
C GLY A 28 -3.89 -1.16 -16.15
N PHE A 29 -3.71 -2.45 -15.86
CA PHE A 29 -2.56 -2.95 -15.11
C PHE A 29 -1.75 -3.94 -15.97
N THR A 30 -0.45 -3.71 -16.12
CA THR A 30 0.45 -4.65 -16.77
C THR A 30 0.71 -5.81 -15.82
N ILE A 31 0.08 -6.95 -16.07
CA ILE A 31 0.36 -8.19 -15.36
C ILE A 31 1.70 -8.71 -15.91
N PRO A 32 2.75 -8.88 -15.07
CA PRO A 32 4.02 -9.42 -15.53
C PRO A 32 3.83 -10.83 -16.12
N GLU A 33 4.40 -11.09 -17.29
CA GLU A 33 4.30 -12.40 -17.96
C GLU A 33 5.66 -13.07 -18.16
N ASN A 34 6.70 -12.26 -18.41
CA ASN A 34 8.04 -12.71 -18.72
C ASN A 34 9.04 -12.30 -17.64
N LEU A 35 10.21 -12.96 -17.59
CA LEU A 35 11.30 -12.63 -16.66
C LEU A 35 11.67 -11.14 -16.67
N ASN A 36 11.65 -10.51 -17.84
CA ASN A 36 12.01 -9.10 -17.96
C ASN A 36 11.02 -8.18 -17.23
N ASP A 37 9.74 -8.54 -17.19
CA ASP A 37 8.71 -7.75 -16.51
C ASP A 37 8.94 -7.76 -15.00
N TYR A 38 9.26 -8.93 -14.43
CA TYR A 38 9.63 -9.05 -13.01
C TYR A 38 10.91 -8.30 -12.66
N LYS A 39 11.91 -8.30 -13.54
CA LYS A 39 13.14 -7.53 -13.34
C LYS A 39 12.86 -6.03 -13.30
N LEU A 40 12.01 -5.53 -14.21
CA LEU A 40 11.61 -4.12 -14.22
C LEU A 40 10.80 -3.77 -12.97
N LEU A 41 9.88 -4.64 -12.56
CA LEU A 41 9.08 -4.47 -11.35
C LEU A 41 9.95 -4.39 -10.08
N LEU A 42 10.97 -5.24 -9.95
CA LEU A 42 11.90 -5.23 -8.82
C LEU A 42 12.89 -4.06 -8.84
N ASN A 43 13.11 -3.45 -10.00
CA ASN A 43 13.99 -2.28 -10.16
C ASN A 43 13.27 -0.94 -9.86
N ASP A 44 12.03 -0.98 -9.37
CA ASP A 44 11.32 0.22 -8.99
C ASP A 44 12.06 0.96 -7.85
N GLN A 45 12.28 2.26 -8.03
CA GLN A 45 13.03 3.09 -7.10
C GLN A 45 12.37 3.18 -5.72
N SER A 46 11.04 3.08 -5.64
CA SER A 46 10.31 3.09 -4.37
C SER A 46 10.71 1.91 -3.47
N LEU A 47 10.98 0.73 -4.07
CA LEU A 47 11.41 -0.47 -3.35
C LEU A 47 12.79 -0.33 -2.70
N VAL A 48 13.60 0.63 -3.16
CA VAL A 48 14.93 0.90 -2.59
C VAL A 48 14.84 1.69 -1.28
N ARG A 49 13.74 2.42 -1.06
CA ARG A 49 13.59 3.29 0.10
C ARG A 49 13.07 2.51 1.30
N ALA A 50 13.88 2.42 2.35
CA ALA A 50 13.57 1.61 3.53
C ALA A 50 12.53 2.22 4.49
N SER A 51 12.46 3.56 4.59
CA SER A 51 11.57 4.20 5.56
C SER A 51 11.22 5.66 5.23
N ALA A 52 10.12 6.13 5.82
CA ALA A 52 9.73 7.52 5.83
C ALA A 52 10.59 8.32 6.84
N VAL A 53 10.65 9.64 6.68
CA VAL A 53 11.50 10.51 7.52
C VAL A 53 10.81 10.87 8.84
N TYR A 54 9.49 10.96 8.85
CA TYR A 54 8.72 11.49 9.98
C TYR A 54 8.87 10.68 11.30
N PRO A 55 9.11 9.36 11.32
CA PRO A 55 9.36 8.63 12.58
C PRO A 55 10.61 9.08 13.32
N ASN A 56 11.54 9.79 12.67
CA ASN A 56 12.73 10.35 13.35
C ASN A 56 12.38 11.41 14.41
N TYR A 57 11.14 11.90 14.44
CA TYR A 57 10.69 12.83 15.48
C TYR A 57 10.31 12.12 16.80
N LEU A 58 10.39 10.78 16.86
CA LEU A 58 10.18 9.98 18.07
C LEU A 58 11.47 9.58 18.80
N VAL A 59 12.63 9.83 18.19
CA VAL A 59 13.94 9.36 18.69
C VAL A 59 14.76 10.51 19.27
N ASP A 60 15.77 10.17 20.06
CA ASP A 60 16.64 11.10 20.79
C ASP A 60 17.77 11.70 19.93
N ASN A 61 17.85 11.35 18.65
CA ASN A 61 18.86 11.87 17.71
C ASN A 61 18.44 13.16 16.99
N LEU A 62 17.23 13.67 17.27
CA LEU A 62 16.67 14.88 16.68
C LEU A 62 16.31 15.88 17.79
N GLN A 63 16.82 17.10 17.67
CA GLN A 63 16.51 18.20 18.59
C GLN A 63 15.83 19.34 17.82
N SER A 64 14.77 19.90 18.40
CA SER A 64 14.13 21.10 17.86
C SER A 64 15.05 22.31 17.95
N GLY A 65 15.03 23.15 16.92
CA GLY A 65 15.79 24.40 16.89
C GLY A 65 15.35 25.37 17.98
N ASP A 66 16.27 26.23 18.40
CA ASP A 66 15.98 27.32 19.34
C ASP A 66 15.06 28.34 18.66
N PRO A 67 13.88 28.67 19.23
CA PRO A 67 13.00 29.70 18.70
C PRO A 67 13.65 31.09 18.56
N GLN A 68 14.72 31.35 19.31
CA GLN A 68 15.45 32.62 19.30
C GLN A 68 16.62 32.67 18.30
N ASP A 69 16.89 31.57 17.60
CA ASP A 69 17.90 31.57 16.53
C ASP A 69 17.42 32.41 15.33
N VAL A 70 18.37 33.04 14.64
CA VAL A 70 18.12 33.81 13.41
C VAL A 70 17.48 32.94 12.34
N GLN A 71 17.81 31.64 12.34
CA GLN A 71 17.19 30.62 11.50
C GLN A 71 16.16 29.79 12.30
N SER A 72 14.91 30.24 12.33
CA SER A 72 13.84 29.59 13.08
C SER A 72 13.16 28.44 12.33
N ALA A 73 13.54 28.12 11.09
CA ALA A 73 12.87 27.08 10.29
C ALA A 73 12.89 25.68 10.93
N ALA A 74 13.83 25.40 11.82
CA ALA A 74 13.92 24.14 12.57
C ALA A 74 13.24 24.19 13.95
N SER A 75 12.68 25.34 14.35
CA SER A 75 11.97 25.50 15.63
C SER A 75 10.67 24.68 15.64
N TYR A 76 10.32 24.19 16.82
CA TYR A 76 9.10 23.43 17.07
C TYR A 76 7.84 24.15 16.58
N ASP A 77 7.80 25.48 16.65
CA ASP A 77 6.65 26.27 16.23
C ASP A 77 6.32 26.12 14.73
N TYR A 78 7.34 25.84 13.91
CA TYR A 78 7.22 25.64 12.46
C TYR A 78 7.04 24.19 12.04
N TYR A 79 7.00 23.26 13.00
CA TYR A 79 6.69 21.87 12.69
C TYR A 79 5.26 21.74 12.16
N ASP A 80 5.09 20.89 11.15
CA ASP A 80 3.76 20.43 10.72
C ASP A 80 3.09 19.62 11.83
N TYR A 81 1.78 19.36 11.64
CA TYR A 81 0.96 18.69 12.64
C TYR A 81 1.59 17.36 13.10
N VAL A 82 1.92 16.48 12.16
CA VAL A 82 2.48 15.14 12.43
C VAL A 82 3.78 15.24 13.23
N LYS A 83 4.70 16.13 12.82
CA LYS A 83 5.96 16.35 13.55
C LYS A 83 5.72 16.85 14.98
N LYS A 84 4.76 17.75 15.19
CA LYS A 84 4.40 18.22 16.54
C LYS A 84 3.86 17.09 17.40
N GLN A 85 2.93 16.28 16.88
CA GLN A 85 2.37 15.15 17.62
C GLN A 85 3.45 14.15 18.03
N LEU A 86 4.35 13.81 17.10
CA LEU A 86 5.43 12.86 17.36
C LEU A 86 6.47 13.39 18.33
N TYR A 87 6.96 14.62 18.10
CA TYR A 87 8.00 15.21 18.95
C TYR A 87 7.53 15.45 20.39
N SER A 88 6.24 15.75 20.58
CA SER A 88 5.64 15.96 21.90
C SER A 88 5.08 14.68 22.54
N PHE A 89 5.21 13.52 21.88
CA PHE A 89 4.59 12.26 22.31
C PHE A 89 3.09 12.43 22.63
N ALA A 90 2.40 13.19 21.79
CA ALA A 90 1.00 13.48 21.98
C ALA A 90 0.15 12.21 21.96
N HIS A 91 -0.92 12.24 22.73
CA HIS A 91 -1.82 11.10 22.86
C HIS A 91 -2.87 11.13 21.74
N GLY A 92 -3.19 9.97 21.19
CA GLY A 92 -4.23 9.82 20.17
C GLY A 92 -3.68 9.71 18.74
N ALA A 93 -4.45 10.21 17.77
CA ALA A 93 -4.10 10.12 16.36
C ALA A 93 -2.95 11.07 16.00
N ILE A 94 -1.94 10.53 15.30
CA ILE A 94 -0.77 11.29 14.83
C ILE A 94 -1.08 12.05 13.54
N PHE A 95 -1.93 11.48 12.69
CA PHE A 95 -2.34 12.04 11.40
C PHE A 95 -3.70 12.73 11.53
N GLU A 96 -3.93 13.75 10.71
CA GLU A 96 -5.23 14.41 10.62
C GLU A 96 -6.24 13.52 9.88
N ASP A 97 -7.54 13.79 10.09
CA ASP A 97 -8.60 13.08 9.38
C ASP A 97 -8.43 13.19 7.86
N GLY A 98 -8.43 12.04 7.18
CA GLY A 98 -8.24 11.97 5.74
C GLY A 98 -6.77 11.97 5.27
N GLN A 99 -5.80 12.08 6.18
CA GLN A 99 -4.40 11.80 5.87
C GLN A 99 -4.14 10.30 5.91
N TYR A 100 -3.29 9.83 5.00
CA TYR A 100 -2.79 8.46 4.99
C TYR A 100 -1.39 8.42 5.61
N ASP A 101 -1.01 7.27 6.15
CA ASP A 101 0.33 7.03 6.65
C ASP A 101 1.27 6.67 5.48
N PRO A 102 2.21 7.55 5.08
CA PRO A 102 3.08 7.29 3.94
C PRO A 102 4.09 6.16 4.19
N TYR A 103 4.39 5.83 5.44
CA TYR A 103 5.25 4.69 5.77
C TYR A 103 4.48 3.38 5.61
N TRP A 104 3.30 3.30 6.22
CA TRP A 104 2.43 2.12 6.16
C TRP A 104 2.01 1.78 4.72
N GLU A 105 1.46 2.75 4.00
CA GLU A 105 0.99 2.55 2.63
C GLU A 105 2.12 2.12 1.68
N SER A 106 3.30 2.75 1.80
CA SER A 106 4.47 2.36 1.01
C SER A 106 4.92 0.95 1.34
N ALA A 107 4.98 0.58 2.63
CA ALA A 107 5.38 -0.77 3.04
C ALA A 107 4.43 -1.84 2.49
N TYR A 108 3.12 -1.62 2.56
CA TYR A 108 2.14 -2.56 2.01
C TYR A 108 2.18 -2.64 0.48
N SER A 109 2.43 -1.52 -0.21
CA SER A 109 2.67 -1.51 -1.65
C SER A 109 3.91 -2.33 -2.04
N HIS A 110 4.98 -2.25 -1.25
CA HIS A 110 6.19 -3.05 -1.47
C HIS A 110 5.92 -4.54 -1.23
N ILE A 111 5.23 -4.89 -0.13
CA ILE A 111 4.83 -6.27 0.17
C ILE A 111 3.97 -6.85 -0.96
N PHE A 112 3.02 -6.09 -1.49
CA PHE A 112 2.22 -6.50 -2.64
C PHE A 112 3.11 -6.83 -3.85
N THR A 113 4.06 -5.94 -4.16
CA THR A 113 5.00 -6.12 -5.27
C THR A 113 5.86 -7.37 -5.08
N TYR A 114 6.40 -7.61 -3.89
CA TYR A 114 7.17 -8.82 -3.60
C TYR A 114 6.32 -10.08 -3.68
N ASN A 115 5.07 -10.04 -3.21
CA ASN A 115 4.15 -11.18 -3.30
C ASN A 115 3.81 -11.53 -4.75
N VAL A 116 3.70 -10.55 -5.64
CA VAL A 116 3.51 -10.78 -7.08
C VAL A 116 4.70 -11.50 -7.70
N VAL A 117 5.92 -11.20 -7.24
CA VAL A 117 7.15 -11.84 -7.71
C VAL A 117 7.29 -13.26 -7.12
N ILE A 118 7.00 -13.45 -5.84
CA ILE A 118 7.22 -14.73 -5.12
C ILE A 118 6.19 -15.80 -5.50
N ASN A 119 4.92 -15.44 -5.70
CA ASN A 119 3.83 -16.40 -5.92
C ASN A 119 3.63 -16.80 -7.38
N ARG A 120 4.66 -16.64 -8.22
CA ARG A 120 4.61 -16.89 -9.66
C ARG A 120 5.37 -18.14 -10.05
#